data_AF-A0A8C5NWW3-F1
#
_entry.id   AF-A0A8C5NWW3-F1
#
_cell.length_a   1.000
_cell.length_b   1.000
_cell.length_c   1.000
_cell.angle_alpha   90.00
_cell.angle_beta   90.00
_cell.angle_gamma   90.00
#
_symmetry.space_group_name_H-M   'P 1'
#
loop_
_entity.id
_entity.type
_entity.pdbx_description
1 polymer ?
#
loop_
_entity_poly.entity_id
_entity_poly.type
_entity_poly.pdbx_seq_one_letter_code
_entity_poly.pdbx_strand_id
1 'polypeptide(L)' 'GLEHCEKFEISETSVNRGPEKIRPECFELLRVLGKGGYGKVFQVRKVTGANTGKIFAMKVLKK' A
#
# COMPACT_ATOMS: atom_id res chain seq x y z
N GLY A 1 3.02 9.33 30.38
CA GLY A 1 4.27 8.67 29.93
C GLY A 1 4.07 8.24 28.50
N LEU A 2 4.59 9.03 27.56
CA LEU A 2 4.52 8.79 26.12
C LEU A 2 5.86 8.20 25.66
N GLU A 3 6.36 7.21 26.40
CA GLU A 3 7.77 6.80 26.33
C GLU A 3 8.01 5.54 25.48
N HIS A 4 7.04 5.10 24.67
CA HIS A 4 7.25 3.95 23.77
C HIS A 4 6.51 4.15 22.45
N CYS A 5 6.96 5.14 21.67
CA CYS A 5 6.62 5.24 20.26
C CYS A 5 7.88 4.91 19.46
N GLU A 6 8.00 3.67 19.00
CA GLU A 6 9.14 3.22 18.21
C GLU A 6 8.92 3.63 16.75
N LYS A 7 9.86 4.40 16.20
CA LYS A 7 9.85 4.80 14.79
C LYS A 7 10.71 3.82 14.01
N PHE A 8 10.10 3.11 13.08
CA PHE A 8 10.80 2.29 12.10
C PHE A 8 10.84 3.00 10.76
N GLU A 9 11.99 2.96 10.11
CA GLU A 9 12.12 3.40 8.73
C GLU A 9 11.48 2.34 7.80
N ILE A 10 10.61 2.81 6.91
CA ILE A 10 10.00 1.96 5.89
C ILE A 10 11.02 1.79 4.77
N SER A 11 11.53 0.57 4.61
CA SER A 11 12.48 0.19 3.57
C SER A 11 12.01 -1.09 2.89
N GLU A 12 12.48 -1.35 1.66
CA GLU A 12 12.17 -2.60 0.95
C GLU A 12 12.59 -3.86 1.74
N THR A 13 13.57 -3.73 2.63
CA THR A 13 14.02 -4.84 3.48
C THR A 13 13.16 -5.02 4.74
N SER A 14 12.46 -3.97 5.20
CA SER A 14 11.63 -4.02 6.41
C SER A 14 10.18 -4.44 6.13
N VAL A 15 9.65 -4.17 4.94
CA VAL A 15 8.28 -4.53 4.51
C VAL A 15 8.26 -5.55 3.37
N ASN A 16 7.19 -6.35 3.25
CA ASN A 16 7.01 -7.32 2.15
C ASN A 16 8.21 -8.28 1.94
N ARG A 17 8.73 -8.90 3.01
CA ARG A 17 9.92 -9.78 3.03
C ARG A 17 9.83 -11.05 2.17
N GLY A 18 8.75 -11.25 1.42
CA GLY A 18 8.58 -12.37 0.50
C GLY A 18 9.35 -12.15 -0.82
N PRO A 19 9.51 -13.20 -1.64
CA PRO A 19 10.19 -13.08 -2.94
C PRO A 19 9.40 -12.23 -3.95
N GLU A 20 8.12 -11.97 -3.69
CA GLU A 20 7.26 -11.21 -4.58
C GLU A 20 7.57 -9.71 -4.48
N LYS A 21 8.17 -9.15 -5.54
CA LYS A 21 8.37 -7.70 -5.67
C LYS A 21 7.04 -7.01 -5.97
N ILE A 22 6.49 -6.33 -4.98
CA ILE A 22 5.23 -5.58 -5.11
C ILE A 22 5.50 -4.21 -5.76
N ARG A 23 4.82 -3.93 -6.87
CA ARG A 23 4.91 -2.68 -7.62
C ARG A 23 3.51 -2.13 -7.95
N PRO A 24 3.37 -0.87 -8.40
CA PRO A 24 2.08 -0.34 -8.81
C PRO A 24 1.38 -1.19 -9.88
N GLU A 25 2.12 -1.79 -10.81
CA GLU A 25 1.58 -2.60 -11.91
C GLU A 25 0.99 -3.93 -11.45
N CYS A 26 1.30 -4.37 -10.22
CA CYS A 26 0.65 -5.53 -9.60
C CYS A 26 -0.83 -5.27 -9.27
N PHE A 27 -1.32 -4.04 -9.44
CA PHE A 27 -2.65 -3.62 -9.07
C PHE A 27 -3.38 -2.92 -10.21
N GLU A 28 -4.61 -3.34 -10.45
CA GLU A 28 -5.58 -2.62 -11.28
C GLU A 28 -6.32 -1.59 -10.41
N LEU A 29 -6.39 -0.33 -10.87
CA LEU A 29 -7.22 0.69 -10.21
C LEU A 29 -8.69 0.49 -10.57
N LEU A 30 -9.55 0.42 -9.55
CA LEU A 30 -10.99 0.25 -9.76
C LEU A 30 -11.77 1.56 -9.61
N ARG A 31 -11.67 2.20 -8.44
CA ARG A 31 -12.38 3.46 -8.17
C ARG A 31 -11.71 4.27 -7.07
N VAL A 32 -12.04 5.55 -6.98
CA VAL A 32 -11.63 6.40 -5.86
C VAL A 32 -12.55 6.13 -4.67
N LEU A 33 -11.98 5.86 -3.50
CA LEU A 33 -12.72 5.72 -2.24
C LEU A 33 -12.83 7.03 -1.48
N GLY A 34 -11.81 7.90 -1.59
CA GLY A 34 -11.81 9.18 -0.90
C GLY A 34 -10.70 10.11 -1.37
N LYS A 35 -10.94 11.41 -1.19
CA LYS A 35 -9.97 12.49 -1.41
C LYS A 35 -9.96 13.36 -0.14
N GLY A 36 -8.80 13.62 0.43
CA GLY A 36 -8.65 14.47 1.61
C GLY A 36 -7.32 15.21 1.61
N GLY A 37 -7.04 15.96 2.69
CA GLY A 37 -5.84 16.82 2.79
C GLY A 37 -4.52 16.09 2.60
N TYR A 38 -4.45 14.79 2.93
CA TYR A 38 -3.25 13.96 2.82
C TYR A 38 -3.24 13.02 1.60
N GLY A 39 -4.09 13.29 0.61
CA GLY A 39 -4.07 12.60 -0.68
C GLY A 39 -5.35 11.81 -1.01
N LYS A 40 -5.20 10.90 -1.96
CA LYS A 40 -6.29 10.14 -2.58
C LYS A 40 -6.15 8.67 -2.24
N VAL A 41 -7.27 8.05 -1.89
CA VAL A 41 -7.37 6.61 -1.64
C VAL A 41 -8.13 5.97 -2.79
N PHE A 42 -7.57 4.91 -3.36
CA PHE A 42 -8.16 4.12 -4.42
C PHE A 42 -8.53 2.73 -3.91
N GLN A 43 -9.65 2.20 -4.39
CA GLN A 43 -9.90 0.76 -4.36
C GLN A 43 -9.11 0.16 -5.53
N VAL A 44 -8.33 -0.88 -5.25
CA VAL A 44 -7.51 -1.58 -6.23
C VAL A 44 -7.73 -3.08 -6.13
N ARG A 45 -7.48 -3.81 -7.22
CA ARG A 45 -7.46 -5.27 -7.27
C ARG A 45 -6.04 -5.74 -7.55
N LYS A 46 -5.53 -6.69 -6.78
CA LYS A 46 -4.25 -7.32 -7.10
C LYS A 46 -4.42 -8.24 -8.30
N VAL A 47 -3.58 -8.10 -9.33
CA VAL A 47 -3.69 -8.84 -10.60
C VAL A 47 -2.53 -9.82 -10.83
N THR A 48 -1.54 -9.86 -9.92
CA THR A 48 -0.40 -10.77 -10.00
C THR A 48 -0.13 -11.48 -8.68
N GLY A 49 0.49 -12.66 -8.74
CA GLY A 49 1.06 -13.36 -7.59
C GLY A 49 0.06 -13.74 -6.49
N ALA A 50 0.54 -13.80 -5.24
CA ALA A 50 -0.28 -14.26 -4.12
C ALA A 50 -1.41 -13.27 -3.82
N ASN A 51 -2.65 -13.75 -3.58
CA ASN A 51 -3.83 -12.90 -3.41
C ASN A 51 -4.32 -12.20 -4.70
N THR A 52 -4.00 -12.73 -5.88
CA THR A 52 -4.64 -12.29 -7.13
C THR A 52 -6.16 -12.30 -6.99
N GLY A 53 -6.82 -11.25 -7.48
CA GLY A 53 -8.26 -11.02 -7.37
C GLY A 53 -8.70 -10.29 -6.09
N LYS A 54 -7.87 -10.24 -5.05
CA LYS A 54 -8.21 -9.60 -3.78
C LYS A 54 -8.24 -8.07 -3.90
N ILE A 55 -9.19 -7.47 -3.18
CA ILE A 55 -9.44 -6.03 -3.17
C ILE A 55 -8.73 -5.36 -1.98
N PHE A 56 -8.08 -4.24 -2.25
CA PHE A 56 -7.35 -3.44 -1.26
C PHE A 56 -7.68 -1.95 -1.38
N ALA A 57 -7.32 -1.18 -0.36
CA ALA A 57 -7.27 0.27 -0.40
C ALA A 57 -5.81 0.72 -0.62
N MET A 58 -5.55 1.50 -1.66
CA MET A 58 -4.24 2.06 -1.97
C MET A 58 -4.24 3.57 -1.67
N LYS A 59 -3.40 4.00 -0.72
CA LYS A 59 -3.17 5.42 -0.43
C LYS A 59 -1.90 5.87 -1.14
N VAL A 60 -2.04 6.86 -2.01
CA VAL A 60 -0.89 7.45 -2.71
C VAL A 60 -0.41 8.67 -1.92
N LEU A 61 0.78 8.56 -1.34
CA LEU A 61 1.45 9.66 -0.66
C LEU A 61 2.30 10.42 -1.67
N LYS A 62 2.23 11.75 -1.66
CA LYS A 62 3.21 12.58 -2.38
C LYS A 62 4.49 12.60 -1.54
N LYS A 63 5.64 12.37 -2.18
CA LYS A 63 6.95 12.68 -1.58
C LYS A 63 7.11 14.19 -1.46
#